data_AF-M0CG68-F1
#
_entry.id   AF-M0CG68-F1
#
_cell.length_a   1.000
_cell.length_b   1.000
_cell.length_c   1.000
_cell.angle_alpha   90.00
_cell.angle_beta   90.00
_cell.angle_gamma   90.00
#
_symmetry.space_group_name_H-M   'P 1'
#
loop_
_entity.id
_entity.type
_entity.pdbx_description
1 polymer ?
#
loop_
_entity_poly.entity_id
_entity_poly.type
_entity_poly.pdbx_seq_one_letter_code
_entity_poly.pdbx_strand_id
1 'polypeptide(L)'
;MRTDRSASRFHTSKPRSPAAETGISRLFIDRCESSLVSDYDSVSADVEHEEEIPEDHPRYQDLLTRHRIEAGVEKGITHLQGMHAEGRGSAFDYLLGEETIPSADDAERAAAAHLLLAEHPVLSINGNVAALVPGEMVALAEAVDADLEVNLFNRTPERIDAIADHLREHGAGDVKGLEADARIPNLEHKRAKVDADGIYDADVVLVPLEDGDRAEALDEMGKTEIVIDLNPLSRSPQVADVPIVDNIIRAVPNMTEHARALADSDEAELEAIIEDFDRERALENAEERIRSGDL
;
A
#
# COMPACT_ATOMS: atom_id res chain seq x y z
N MET A 1 -58.20 -50.27 12.08
CA MET A 1 -56.85 -50.78 12.38
C MET A 1 -55.93 -49.56 12.43
N ARG A 2 -55.45 -49.13 13.60
CA ARG A 2 -54.19 -49.59 14.25
C ARG A 2 -53.03 -49.53 13.23
N THR A 3 -51.92 -48.81 13.42
CA THR A 3 -51.21 -48.49 14.68
C THR A 3 -50.00 -47.58 14.39
N ASP A 4 -49.73 -46.68 15.34
CA ASP A 4 -48.47 -46.34 16.00
C ASP A 4 -47.17 -45.93 15.28
N ARG A 5 -46.51 -45.00 16.00
CA ARG A 5 -45.08 -44.77 16.29
C ARG A 5 -44.53 -43.47 15.67
N SER A 6 -43.85 -42.59 16.40
CA SER A 6 -43.52 -42.54 17.83
C SER A 6 -42.87 -41.17 18.12
N ALA A 7 -43.34 -40.50 19.16
CA ALA A 7 -42.64 -39.39 19.81
C ALA A 7 -41.45 -39.94 20.62
N SER A 8 -40.31 -39.25 20.54
CA SER A 8 -39.13 -39.50 21.37
C SER A 8 -38.85 -38.24 22.19
N ARG A 9 -39.39 -38.22 23.42
CA ARG A 9 -38.90 -37.39 24.52
C ARG A 9 -38.01 -38.29 25.36
N PHE A 10 -36.71 -38.05 25.38
CA PHE A 10 -35.83 -38.65 26.37
C PHE A 10 -35.65 -37.69 27.54
N HIS A 11 -36.29 -38.07 28.64
CA HIS A 11 -36.05 -37.56 29.99
C HIS A 11 -34.93 -38.43 30.58
N THR A 12 -33.79 -37.84 30.93
CA THR A 12 -32.78 -38.52 31.75
C THR A 12 -32.58 -37.73 33.04
N SER A 13 -32.97 -38.39 34.12
CA SER A 13 -32.82 -38.00 35.51
C SER A 13 -31.34 -37.95 35.92
N LYS A 14 -30.85 -36.80 36.38
CA LYS A 14 -29.60 -36.71 37.16
C LYS A 14 -29.86 -37.04 38.63
N PRO A 15 -29.11 -37.94 39.28
CA PRO A 15 -29.14 -38.09 40.73
C PRO A 15 -28.29 -37.01 41.43
N ARG A 16 -28.68 -36.64 42.65
CA ARG A 16 -28.01 -35.68 43.54
C ARG A 16 -27.06 -36.37 44.54
N SER A 17 -25.91 -35.73 44.76
CA SER A 17 -25.04 -35.67 45.99
C SER A 17 -24.28 -36.93 46.45
N PRO A 18 -23.10 -36.81 47.15
CA PRO A 18 -22.79 -35.82 48.19
C PRO A 18 -21.46 -35.05 48.06
N ALA A 19 -21.39 -33.96 48.85
CA ALA A 19 -20.26 -33.09 49.07
C ALA A 19 -19.01 -33.80 49.64
N ALA A 20 -17.84 -33.34 49.24
CA ALA A 20 -16.59 -33.54 49.95
C ALA A 20 -15.85 -32.20 50.00
N GLU A 21 -15.87 -31.57 51.17
CA GLU A 21 -14.93 -30.54 51.58
C GLU A 21 -13.55 -31.18 51.76
N THR A 22 -12.52 -30.62 51.13
CA THR A 22 -11.15 -30.68 51.66
C THR A 22 -10.46 -29.37 51.33
N GLY A 23 -10.11 -28.64 52.39
CA GLY A 23 -9.48 -27.34 52.33
C GLY A 23 -8.06 -27.37 51.78
N ILE A 24 -7.69 -26.28 51.11
CA ILE A 24 -6.32 -25.82 51.06
C ILE A 24 -6.35 -24.33 51.42
N SER A 25 -6.05 -24.10 52.69
CA SER A 25 -5.77 -22.80 53.27
C SER A 25 -4.62 -22.13 52.54
N ARG A 26 -4.90 -20.97 51.93
CA ARG A 26 -4.23 -19.69 52.21
C ARG A 26 -2.75 -19.80 52.61
N LEU A 27 -1.89 -20.13 51.66
CA LEU A 27 -0.45 -19.91 51.68
C LEU A 27 -0.02 -19.71 50.22
N PHE A 28 0.84 -18.75 49.91
CA PHE A 28 1.26 -18.26 48.58
C PHE A 28 0.56 -17.02 48.01
N ILE A 29 0.20 -16.05 48.87
CA ILE A 29 0.21 -14.64 48.49
C ILE A 29 1.06 -13.92 49.53
N ASP A 30 2.38 -14.00 49.38
CA ASP A 30 3.39 -13.08 49.95
C ASP A 30 4.77 -13.68 49.73
N ARG A 31 5.40 -13.31 48.60
CA ARG A 31 6.83 -13.32 48.27
C ARG A 31 7.03 -13.55 46.77
N CYS A 32 6.83 -12.49 46.01
CA CYS A 32 7.58 -12.20 44.78
C CYS A 32 7.48 -10.68 44.54
N GLU A 33 7.89 -9.91 45.54
CA GLU A 33 8.45 -8.59 45.28
C GLU A 33 9.97 -8.75 45.17
N SER A 34 10.53 -8.07 44.18
CA SER A 34 11.94 -7.91 43.84
C SER A 34 12.53 -8.87 42.79
N SER A 35 13.06 -8.20 41.76
CA SER A 35 13.94 -8.63 40.68
C SER A 35 13.28 -9.13 39.39
N LEU A 36 13.62 -8.41 38.31
CA LEU A 36 13.41 -8.69 36.89
C LEU A 36 12.09 -8.21 36.28
N VAL A 37 11.85 -6.89 36.38
CA VAL A 37 11.33 -6.19 35.20
C VAL A 37 12.49 -6.16 34.21
N SER A 38 12.40 -6.99 33.17
CA SER A 38 13.24 -6.84 31.99
C SER A 38 12.73 -5.61 31.27
N ASP A 39 13.56 -4.58 31.13
CA ASP A 39 13.35 -3.50 30.17
C ASP A 39 13.35 -4.13 28.76
N TYR A 40 12.20 -4.62 28.32
CA TYR A 40 11.93 -4.72 26.90
C TYR A 40 11.46 -3.34 26.49
N ASP A 41 12.27 -2.63 25.70
CA ASP A 41 11.81 -1.53 24.83
C ASP A 41 10.81 -2.10 23.82
N SER A 42 9.64 -2.54 24.29
CA SER A 42 8.49 -2.72 23.44
C SER A 42 7.88 -1.33 23.29
N VAL A 43 8.02 -0.75 22.10
CA VAL A 43 7.17 0.35 21.67
C VAL A 43 5.72 -0.09 21.93
N SER A 44 5.00 0.67 22.76
CA SER A 44 3.61 0.35 23.09
C SER A 44 2.79 0.29 21.81
N ALA A 45 1.71 -0.49 21.79
CA ALA A 45 0.70 -0.39 20.73
C ALA A 45 0.01 1.00 20.71
N ASP A 46 0.33 1.85 21.67
CA ASP A 46 -0.20 3.21 21.87
C ASP A 46 0.85 4.27 21.45
N VAL A 47 1.38 4.20 20.22
CA VAL A 47 2.14 5.33 19.66
C VAL A 47 1.15 6.32 19.06
N GLU A 48 1.01 7.49 19.69
CA GLU A 48 0.05 8.52 19.26
C GLU A 48 0.66 9.47 18.21
N HIS A 49 1.99 9.52 18.07
CA HIS A 49 2.69 10.40 17.14
C HIS A 49 3.91 9.74 16.48
N GLU A 50 4.15 10.04 15.20
CA GLU A 50 5.31 9.51 14.42
C GLU A 50 6.65 9.73 15.14
N GLU A 51 6.81 10.86 15.84
CA GLU A 51 8.01 11.26 16.58
C GLU A 51 8.33 10.35 17.79
N GLU A 52 7.38 9.51 18.22
CA GLU A 52 7.55 8.58 19.33
C GLU A 52 8.16 7.24 18.90
N ILE A 53 8.28 6.99 17.59
CA ILE A 53 8.93 5.79 17.04
C ILE A 53 10.43 6.07 16.92
N PRO A 54 11.31 5.35 17.63
CA PRO A 54 12.75 5.57 17.52
C PRO A 54 13.24 5.27 16.09
N GLU A 55 13.93 6.21 15.44
CA GLU A 55 14.46 6.05 14.07
C GLU A 55 15.44 4.87 13.94
N ASP A 56 16.12 4.50 15.03
CA ASP A 56 17.03 3.36 15.11
C ASP A 56 16.31 2.03 15.42
N HIS A 57 14.98 2.05 15.55
CA HIS A 57 14.20 0.85 15.79
C HIS A 57 14.26 -0.07 14.55
N PRO A 58 14.54 -1.38 14.70
CA PRO A 58 14.64 -2.32 13.58
C PRO A 58 13.38 -2.45 12.71
N ARG A 59 12.24 -1.90 13.16
CA ARG A 59 10.96 -1.87 12.45
C ARG A 59 10.36 -0.48 12.34
N TYR A 60 11.21 0.56 12.40
CA TYR A 60 10.75 1.96 12.36
C TYR A 60 9.78 2.20 11.19
N GLN A 61 10.15 1.78 9.99
CA GLN A 61 9.35 1.97 8.77
C GLN A 61 7.97 1.28 8.86
N ASP A 62 7.90 0.02 9.27
CA ASP A 62 6.63 -0.71 9.41
C ASP A 62 5.74 -0.13 10.53
N LEU A 63 6.30 0.41 11.61
CA LEU A 63 5.51 1.11 12.63
C LEU A 63 5.00 2.46 12.12
N LEU A 64 5.83 3.18 11.34
CA LEU A 64 5.49 4.45 10.74
C LEU A 64 4.33 4.31 9.74
N THR A 65 4.38 3.32 8.84
CA THR A 65 3.30 3.13 7.84
C THR A 65 1.97 2.75 8.51
N ARG A 66 2.01 1.94 9.57
CA ARG A 66 0.81 1.61 10.36
C ARG A 66 0.18 2.86 10.96
N HIS A 67 0.98 3.68 11.63
CA HIS A 67 0.49 4.92 12.25
C HIS A 67 -0.10 5.87 11.20
N ARG A 68 0.57 6.03 10.06
CA ARG A 68 0.08 6.86 8.93
C ARG A 68 -1.26 6.37 8.37
N ILE A 69 -1.40 5.06 8.17
CA ILE A 69 -2.66 4.49 7.68
C ILE A 69 -3.77 4.65 8.73
N GLU A 70 -3.50 4.42 10.02
CA GLU A 70 -4.45 4.62 11.11
C GLU A 70 -4.94 6.08 11.15
N ALA A 71 -4.02 7.04 11.15
CA ALA A 71 -4.34 8.46 11.07
C ALA A 71 -5.11 8.81 9.78
N GLY A 72 -4.76 8.19 8.65
CA GLY A 72 -5.48 8.32 7.38
C GLY A 72 -6.93 7.82 7.46
N VAL A 73 -7.19 6.76 8.22
CA VAL A 73 -8.55 6.25 8.46
C VAL A 73 -9.34 7.24 9.32
N GLU A 74 -8.74 7.77 10.38
CA GLU A 74 -9.38 8.76 11.25
C GLU A 74 -9.73 10.06 10.52
N LYS A 75 -8.85 10.49 9.61
CA LYS A 75 -9.06 11.66 8.73
C LYS A 75 -10.03 11.40 7.58
N GLY A 76 -10.46 10.16 7.35
CA GLY A 76 -11.35 9.79 6.25
C GLY A 76 -10.68 9.73 4.87
N ILE A 77 -9.35 9.79 4.82
CA ILE A 77 -8.51 9.72 3.61
C ILE A 77 -8.44 8.27 3.10
N THR A 78 -8.23 7.32 4.02
CA THR A 78 -8.30 5.89 3.73
C THR A 78 -9.41 5.19 4.51
N HIS A 79 -9.60 3.90 4.26
CA HIS A 79 -10.61 3.06 4.89
C HIS A 79 -9.98 1.85 5.58
N LEU A 80 -10.76 1.12 6.37
CA LEU A 80 -10.32 -0.12 7.01
C LEU A 80 -9.73 -1.12 5.98
N GLN A 81 -10.29 -1.19 4.77
CA GLN A 81 -9.74 -2.00 3.67
C GLN A 81 -8.31 -1.58 3.26
N GLY A 82 -7.97 -0.30 3.42
CA GLY A 82 -6.63 0.23 3.21
C GLY A 82 -5.61 -0.36 4.20
N MET A 83 -6.01 -0.57 5.47
CA MET A 83 -5.17 -1.31 6.44
C MET A 83 -4.93 -2.76 6.03
N HIS A 84 -5.94 -3.43 5.45
CA HIS A 84 -5.75 -4.78 4.92
C HIS A 84 -4.79 -4.81 3.72
N ALA A 85 -4.78 -3.76 2.89
CA ALA A 85 -3.83 -3.64 1.80
C ALA A 85 -2.40 -3.42 2.33
N GLU A 86 -2.25 -2.53 3.30
CA GLU A 86 -0.97 -2.27 3.96
C GLU A 86 -0.40 -3.53 4.61
N GLY A 87 -1.22 -4.28 5.36
CA GLY A 87 -0.78 -5.52 5.98
C GLY A 87 -0.34 -6.59 4.98
N ARG A 88 -0.90 -6.62 3.76
CA ARG A 88 -0.39 -7.50 2.70
C ARG A 88 0.96 -7.00 2.20
N GLY A 89 1.11 -5.71 1.97
CA GLY A 89 2.37 -5.09 1.57
C GLY A 89 3.48 -5.40 2.56
N SER A 90 3.26 -5.08 3.84
CA SER A 90 4.19 -5.39 4.95
C SER A 90 4.64 -6.86 4.93
N ALA A 91 3.72 -7.82 4.72
CA ALA A 91 4.08 -9.23 4.64
C ALA A 91 5.02 -9.58 3.47
N PHE A 92 4.90 -8.92 2.32
CA PHE A 92 5.84 -9.08 1.21
C PHE A 92 7.15 -8.32 1.44
N ASP A 93 7.09 -7.14 2.05
CA ASP A 93 8.28 -6.36 2.41
C ASP A 93 9.21 -7.17 3.35
N TYR A 94 8.61 -7.90 4.31
CA TYR A 94 9.31 -8.88 5.15
C TYR A 94 10.10 -9.93 4.35
N LEU A 95 9.54 -10.40 3.23
CA LEU A 95 10.15 -11.42 2.40
C LEU A 95 11.22 -10.85 1.47
N LEU A 96 11.12 -9.57 1.13
CA LEU A 96 12.07 -8.85 0.29
C LEU A 96 13.26 -8.32 1.09
N GLY A 97 13.09 -8.14 2.41
CA GLY A 97 14.14 -7.72 3.33
C GLY A 97 13.99 -6.31 3.87
N GLU A 98 12.83 -5.67 3.66
CA GLU A 98 12.57 -4.29 4.07
C GLU A 98 13.57 -3.27 3.48
N GLU A 99 14.12 -3.57 2.30
CA GLU A 99 15.06 -2.74 1.56
C GLU A 99 14.65 -2.62 0.09
N THR A 100 15.12 -1.56 -0.58
CA THR A 100 15.04 -1.45 -2.04
C THR A 100 16.04 -2.45 -2.64
N ILE A 101 15.52 -3.49 -3.31
CA ILE A 101 16.34 -4.49 -3.98
C ILE A 101 16.90 -3.95 -5.30
N PRO A 102 18.01 -4.48 -5.84
CA PRO A 102 18.62 -3.95 -7.06
C PRO A 102 17.65 -3.88 -8.26
N SER A 103 16.80 -4.90 -8.44
CA SER A 103 15.81 -4.89 -9.52
C SER A 103 14.70 -3.86 -9.34
N ALA A 104 14.42 -3.43 -8.09
CA ALA A 104 13.48 -2.35 -7.83
C ALA A 104 14.12 -0.99 -8.12
N ASP A 105 15.36 -0.77 -7.70
CA ASP A 105 16.11 0.47 -8.02
C ASP A 105 16.24 0.65 -9.54
N ASP A 106 16.54 -0.43 -10.28
CA ASP A 106 16.55 -0.42 -11.75
C ASP A 106 15.19 -0.01 -12.34
N ALA A 107 14.08 -0.51 -11.76
CA ALA A 107 12.72 -0.18 -12.19
C ALA A 107 12.33 1.26 -11.84
N GLU A 108 12.74 1.76 -10.67
CA GLU A 108 12.54 3.15 -10.24
C GLU A 108 13.28 4.13 -11.16
N ARG A 109 14.49 3.78 -11.59
CA ARG A 109 15.25 4.53 -12.59
C ARG A 109 14.58 4.53 -13.96
N ALA A 110 14.08 3.38 -14.43
CA ALA A 110 13.34 3.29 -15.68
C ALA A 110 12.03 4.08 -15.63
N ALA A 111 11.31 4.01 -14.52
CA ALA A 111 10.09 4.78 -14.28
C ALA A 111 10.35 6.30 -14.32
N ALA A 112 11.43 6.76 -13.69
CA ALA A 112 11.83 8.17 -13.76
C ALA A 112 12.11 8.62 -15.21
N ALA A 113 12.79 7.79 -16.01
CA ALA A 113 13.04 8.07 -17.42
C ALA A 113 11.74 8.15 -18.25
N HIS A 114 10.80 7.22 -18.04
CA HIS A 114 9.48 7.27 -18.67
C HIS A 114 8.73 8.55 -18.33
N LEU A 115 8.70 8.94 -17.05
CA LEU A 115 8.00 10.14 -16.60
C LEU A 115 8.63 11.42 -17.17
N LEU A 116 9.96 11.50 -17.26
CA LEU A 116 10.66 12.65 -17.84
C LEU A 116 10.47 12.80 -19.36
N LEU A 117 10.24 11.70 -20.09
CA LEU A 117 9.97 11.72 -21.53
C LEU A 117 8.50 11.92 -21.87
N ALA A 118 7.60 11.74 -20.91
CA ALA A 118 6.16 11.81 -21.13
C ALA A 118 5.71 13.21 -21.59
N GLU A 119 4.75 13.26 -22.52
CA GLU A 119 4.08 14.51 -22.89
C GLU A 119 3.05 14.92 -21.82
N HIS A 120 2.37 13.95 -21.21
CA HIS A 120 1.31 14.14 -20.22
C HIS A 120 1.42 13.12 -19.07
N PRO A 121 2.48 13.20 -18.23
CA PRO A 121 2.63 12.29 -17.10
C PRO A 121 1.59 12.58 -16.01
N VAL A 122 0.97 11.51 -15.48
CA VAL A 122 0.00 11.62 -14.38
C VAL A 122 0.35 10.66 -13.25
N LEU A 123 0.35 11.17 -12.01
CA LEU A 123 0.53 10.40 -10.80
C LEU A 123 -0.83 10.17 -10.12
N SER A 124 -1.29 8.91 -10.12
CA SER A 124 -2.57 8.51 -9.52
C SER A 124 -2.48 8.44 -8.00
N ILE A 125 -3.35 9.17 -7.31
CA ILE A 125 -3.43 9.21 -5.84
C ILE A 125 -4.68 8.51 -5.35
N ASN A 126 -4.49 7.34 -4.73
CA ASN A 126 -5.53 6.70 -3.92
C ASN A 126 -5.38 7.05 -2.42
N GLY A 127 -6.31 6.55 -1.60
CA GLY A 127 -6.30 6.86 -0.16
C GLY A 127 -5.10 6.35 0.63
N ASN A 128 -4.48 5.22 0.25
CA ASN A 128 -3.27 4.75 0.92
C ASN A 128 -2.06 5.58 0.51
N VAL A 129 -1.96 5.93 -0.78
CA VAL A 129 -0.91 6.83 -1.29
C VAL A 129 -0.95 8.18 -0.56
N ALA A 130 -2.14 8.79 -0.49
CA ALA A 130 -2.35 10.06 0.22
C ALA A 130 -2.03 9.98 1.72
N ALA A 131 -2.17 8.81 2.35
CA ALA A 131 -1.86 8.63 3.77
C ALA A 131 -0.36 8.38 4.02
N LEU A 132 0.32 7.67 3.11
CA LEU A 132 1.69 7.20 3.34
C LEU A 132 2.75 8.19 2.87
N VAL A 133 2.56 8.78 1.69
CA VAL A 133 3.58 9.56 0.96
C VAL A 133 3.03 10.84 0.29
N PRO A 134 2.17 11.64 0.94
CA PRO A 134 1.54 12.79 0.28
C PRO A 134 2.56 13.83 -0.19
N GLY A 135 3.58 14.14 0.62
CA GLY A 135 4.60 15.13 0.27
C GLY A 135 5.59 14.61 -0.76
N GLU A 136 5.96 13.34 -0.69
CA GLU A 136 6.86 12.69 -1.62
C GLU A 136 6.24 12.57 -3.02
N MET A 137 4.93 12.32 -3.11
CA MET A 137 4.22 12.36 -4.39
C MET A 137 4.19 13.77 -5.01
N VAL A 138 4.05 14.82 -4.19
CA VAL A 138 4.18 16.21 -4.66
C VAL A 138 5.60 16.48 -5.16
N ALA A 139 6.62 16.04 -4.41
CA ALA A 139 8.02 16.22 -4.80
C ALA A 139 8.38 15.48 -6.10
N LEU A 140 7.82 14.29 -6.31
CA LEU A 140 7.97 13.54 -7.56
C LEU A 140 7.25 14.28 -8.70
N ALA A 141 6.00 14.69 -8.49
CA ALA A 141 5.23 15.44 -9.50
C ALA A 141 5.97 16.70 -9.97
N GLU A 142 6.53 17.48 -9.04
CA GLU A 142 7.34 18.65 -9.37
C GLU A 142 8.63 18.29 -10.13
N ALA A 143 9.25 17.15 -9.83
CA ALA A 143 10.50 16.72 -10.47
C ALA A 143 10.31 16.27 -11.92
N VAL A 144 9.13 15.78 -12.28
CA VAL A 144 8.80 15.25 -13.61
C VAL A 144 7.71 16.05 -14.36
N ASP A 145 7.33 17.22 -13.84
CA ASP A 145 6.25 18.06 -14.37
C ASP A 145 4.92 17.30 -14.59
N ALA A 146 4.54 16.48 -13.62
CA ALA A 146 3.36 15.60 -13.70
C ALA A 146 2.13 16.15 -12.95
N ASP A 147 0.95 15.82 -13.47
CA ASP A 147 -0.31 16.10 -12.79
C ASP A 147 -0.55 15.10 -11.65
N LEU A 148 -1.13 15.57 -10.54
CA LEU A 148 -1.64 14.72 -9.45
C LEU A 148 -3.14 14.49 -9.63
N GLU A 149 -3.59 13.24 -9.78
CA GLU A 149 -5.02 12.93 -9.92
C GLU A 149 -5.54 12.03 -8.77
N VAL A 150 -6.56 12.52 -8.05
CA VAL A 150 -7.25 11.70 -7.04
C VAL A 150 -8.13 10.66 -7.71
N ASN A 151 -7.79 9.40 -7.49
CA ASN A 151 -8.43 8.26 -8.13
C ASN A 151 -8.82 7.18 -7.10
N LEU A 152 -10.12 6.93 -6.95
CA LEU A 152 -10.67 6.11 -5.87
C LEU A 152 -11.69 5.08 -6.35
N PHE A 153 -11.64 3.87 -5.78
CA PHE A 153 -12.71 2.87 -5.95
C PHE A 153 -14.04 3.30 -5.35
N ASN A 154 -13.99 3.76 -4.09
CA ASN A 154 -15.16 4.18 -3.31
C ASN A 154 -15.17 5.70 -3.20
N ARG A 155 -15.56 6.32 -4.32
CA ARG A 155 -15.58 7.78 -4.47
C ARG A 155 -16.80 8.38 -3.77
N THR A 156 -16.56 9.22 -2.77
CA THR A 156 -17.55 10.13 -2.16
C THR A 156 -17.00 11.55 -2.18
N PRO A 157 -17.83 12.59 -2.35
CA PRO A 157 -17.35 13.97 -2.37
C PRO A 157 -16.50 14.30 -1.13
N GLU A 158 -16.96 13.88 0.06
CA GLU A 158 -16.28 14.16 1.32
C GLU A 158 -14.88 13.55 1.38
N ARG A 159 -14.69 12.36 0.79
CA ARG A 159 -13.40 11.67 0.77
C ARG A 159 -12.45 12.27 -0.26
N ILE A 160 -12.98 12.67 -1.42
CA ILE A 160 -12.19 13.38 -2.44
C ILE A 160 -11.67 14.68 -1.86
N ASP A 161 -12.56 15.48 -1.24
CA ASP A 161 -12.19 16.75 -0.63
C ASP A 161 -11.15 16.55 0.49
N ALA A 162 -11.34 15.54 1.34
CA ALA A 162 -10.37 15.21 2.39
C ALA A 162 -8.97 14.85 1.84
N ILE A 163 -8.90 14.08 0.75
CA ILE A 163 -7.62 13.75 0.10
C ILE A 163 -7.00 14.98 -0.55
N ALA A 164 -7.80 15.76 -1.29
CA ALA A 164 -7.30 16.94 -1.98
C ALA A 164 -6.79 18.01 -1.01
N ASP A 165 -7.51 18.25 0.08
CA ASP A 165 -7.08 19.16 1.14
C ASP A 165 -5.81 18.64 1.83
N HIS A 166 -5.73 17.34 2.10
CA HIS A 166 -4.53 16.74 2.67
C HIS A 166 -3.30 16.88 1.75
N LEU A 167 -3.46 16.66 0.44
CA LEU A 167 -2.38 16.90 -0.53
C LEU A 167 -1.94 18.37 -0.56
N ARG A 168 -2.90 19.32 -0.51
CA ARG A 168 -2.59 20.76 -0.45
C ARG A 168 -1.85 21.15 0.83
N GLU A 169 -2.21 20.56 1.96
CA GLU A 169 -1.48 20.72 3.23
C GLU A 169 -0.02 20.25 3.11
N HIS A 170 0.26 19.31 2.21
CA HIS A 170 1.59 18.77 1.92
C HIS A 170 2.27 19.42 0.70
N GLY A 171 1.72 20.54 0.20
CA GLY A 171 2.36 21.36 -0.83
C GLY A 171 1.81 21.19 -2.24
N ALA A 172 0.81 20.32 -2.47
CA ALA A 172 0.19 20.21 -3.79
C ALA A 172 -0.46 21.53 -4.21
N GLY A 173 -0.11 22.01 -5.40
CA GLY A 173 -0.73 23.18 -6.03
C GLY A 173 -2.11 22.84 -6.59
N ASP A 174 -2.12 22.22 -7.77
CA ASP A 174 -3.33 21.76 -8.44
C ASP A 174 -3.52 20.25 -8.22
N VAL A 175 -4.76 19.85 -7.94
CA VAL A 175 -5.14 18.44 -7.71
C VAL A 175 -6.32 18.12 -8.61
N LYS A 176 -6.11 17.20 -9.55
CA LYS A 176 -7.12 16.68 -10.47
C LYS A 176 -7.91 15.54 -9.84
N GLY A 177 -8.90 15.06 -10.58
CA GLY A 177 -9.75 13.95 -10.21
C GLY A 177 -10.82 14.37 -9.21
N LEU A 178 -11.35 15.61 -9.28
CA LEU A 178 -12.44 16.08 -8.41
C LEU A 178 -13.82 15.80 -9.02
N GLU A 179 -13.98 16.08 -10.32
CA GLU A 179 -15.24 15.87 -11.05
C GLU A 179 -15.29 14.48 -11.71
N ALA A 180 -14.17 14.01 -12.27
CA ALA A 180 -14.01 12.79 -13.06
C ALA A 180 -15.04 12.68 -14.20
N ASP A 181 -14.85 13.55 -15.19
CA ASP A 181 -15.74 13.78 -16.33
C ASP A 181 -15.48 12.86 -17.54
N ALA A 182 -14.47 11.99 -17.47
CA ALA A 182 -14.21 10.92 -18.43
C ALA A 182 -14.37 9.51 -17.84
N ARG A 183 -14.27 8.50 -18.71
CA ARG A 183 -14.40 7.10 -18.32
C ARG A 183 -13.41 6.18 -19.03
N ILE A 184 -12.70 5.39 -18.25
CA ILE A 184 -11.95 4.22 -18.72
C ILE A 184 -12.97 3.18 -19.24
N PRO A 185 -12.80 2.66 -20.46
CA PRO A 185 -13.68 1.62 -21.01
C PRO A 185 -13.58 0.32 -20.20
N ASN A 186 -14.57 -0.56 -20.34
CA ASN A 186 -14.58 -1.92 -19.78
C ASN A 186 -14.47 -2.07 -18.24
N LEU A 187 -14.39 -0.98 -17.48
CA LEU A 187 -14.42 -0.99 -16.01
C LEU A 187 -15.81 -0.78 -15.42
N GLU A 188 -16.02 -1.31 -14.20
CA GLU A 188 -17.25 -1.05 -13.45
C GLU A 188 -17.47 0.46 -13.22
N HIS A 189 -18.73 0.90 -13.30
CA HIS A 189 -19.11 2.31 -13.41
C HIS A 189 -18.49 3.27 -12.37
N LYS A 190 -18.16 2.80 -11.16
CA LYS A 190 -17.49 3.64 -10.14
C LYS A 190 -15.97 3.67 -10.30
N ARG A 191 -15.37 2.57 -10.76
CA ARG A 191 -13.93 2.40 -10.97
C ARG A 191 -13.45 3.07 -12.26
N ALA A 192 -14.34 3.19 -13.24
CA ALA A 192 -14.05 3.75 -14.54
C ALA A 192 -13.82 5.28 -14.54
N LYS A 193 -14.19 6.00 -13.48
CA LYS A 193 -14.19 7.48 -13.47
C LYS A 193 -12.78 8.05 -13.34
N VAL A 194 -12.42 8.94 -14.27
CA VAL A 194 -11.15 9.70 -14.33
C VAL A 194 -11.42 11.10 -14.88
N ASP A 195 -10.50 12.04 -14.70
CA ASP A 195 -10.59 13.36 -15.37
C ASP A 195 -10.21 13.25 -16.85
N ALA A 196 -10.93 13.97 -17.71
CA ALA A 196 -10.73 13.97 -19.15
C ALA A 196 -9.37 14.56 -19.56
N ASP A 197 -8.88 15.53 -18.79
CA ASP A 197 -7.58 16.20 -18.95
C ASP A 197 -6.52 15.67 -17.97
N GLY A 198 -6.77 14.51 -17.35
CA GLY A 198 -5.82 13.81 -16.47
C GLY A 198 -5.51 12.41 -17.00
N ILE A 199 -5.75 11.37 -16.21
CA ILE A 199 -5.47 9.95 -16.54
C ILE A 199 -6.05 9.58 -17.92
N TYR A 200 -7.17 10.16 -18.34
CA TYR A 200 -7.75 9.86 -19.64
C TYR A 200 -6.86 10.29 -20.82
N ASP A 201 -6.24 11.47 -20.75
CA ASP A 201 -5.37 12.04 -21.80
C ASP A 201 -3.90 11.63 -21.66
N ALA A 202 -3.51 11.16 -20.46
CA ALA A 202 -2.14 10.77 -20.14
C ALA A 202 -1.54 9.73 -21.09
N ASP A 203 -0.26 9.88 -21.42
CA ASP A 203 0.54 8.87 -22.13
C ASP A 203 1.29 7.95 -21.14
N VAL A 204 1.76 8.48 -20.01
CA VAL A 204 2.38 7.73 -18.91
C VAL A 204 1.61 7.92 -17.61
N VAL A 205 1.30 6.83 -16.90
CA VAL A 205 0.60 6.89 -15.60
C VAL A 205 1.32 6.07 -14.54
N LEU A 206 1.63 6.71 -13.41
CA LEU A 206 2.05 6.01 -12.19
C LEU A 206 0.82 5.62 -11.37
N VAL A 207 0.68 4.33 -11.06
CA VAL A 207 -0.47 3.77 -10.35
C VAL A 207 -0.02 2.92 -9.15
N PRO A 208 0.25 3.53 -7.98
CA PRO A 208 0.71 2.79 -6.81
C PRO A 208 -0.44 2.08 -6.08
N LEU A 209 -0.19 0.87 -5.56
CA LEU A 209 -1.10 0.15 -4.67
C LEU A 209 -2.53 -0.05 -5.26
N GLU A 210 -2.62 -0.35 -6.55
CA GLU A 210 -3.86 -0.43 -7.32
C GLU A 210 -4.43 -1.86 -7.47
N ASP A 211 -5.73 -1.97 -7.76
CA ASP A 211 -6.38 -3.24 -8.12
C ASP A 211 -6.13 -3.58 -9.60
N GLY A 212 -5.81 -4.83 -9.89
CA GLY A 212 -5.38 -5.28 -11.21
C GLY A 212 -6.40 -5.09 -12.33
N ASP A 213 -7.71 -4.98 -12.03
CA ASP A 213 -8.70 -4.69 -13.07
C ASP A 213 -8.44 -3.33 -13.74
N ARG A 214 -7.96 -2.34 -12.97
CA ARG A 214 -7.69 -1.00 -13.51
C ARG A 214 -6.41 -0.98 -14.32
N ALA A 215 -5.39 -1.66 -13.85
CA ALA A 215 -4.12 -1.81 -14.56
C ALA A 215 -4.35 -2.39 -15.97
N GLU A 216 -5.07 -3.51 -16.05
CA GLU A 216 -5.49 -4.12 -17.31
C GLU A 216 -6.25 -3.13 -18.22
N ALA A 217 -7.11 -2.28 -17.67
CA ALA A 217 -7.89 -1.35 -18.47
C ALA A 217 -7.10 -0.13 -18.96
N LEU A 218 -6.04 0.28 -18.25
CA LEU A 218 -5.12 1.34 -18.70
C LEU A 218 -4.18 0.81 -19.79
N ASP A 219 -3.71 -0.43 -19.67
CA ASP A 219 -2.97 -1.15 -20.72
C ASP A 219 -3.81 -1.28 -22.00
N GLU A 220 -5.09 -1.65 -21.90
CA GLU A 220 -6.02 -1.68 -23.05
C GLU A 220 -6.18 -0.31 -23.74
N MET A 221 -5.90 0.80 -23.04
CA MET A 221 -5.91 2.17 -23.60
C MET A 221 -4.58 2.54 -24.27
N GLY A 222 -3.57 1.69 -24.22
CA GLY A 222 -2.24 1.92 -24.81
C GLY A 222 -1.42 2.96 -24.06
N LYS A 223 -1.67 3.11 -22.76
CA LYS A 223 -0.89 3.98 -21.87
C LYS A 223 0.29 3.20 -21.33
N THR A 224 1.43 3.87 -21.14
CA THR A 224 2.53 3.28 -20.40
C THR A 224 2.21 3.30 -18.91
N GLU A 225 2.16 2.12 -18.30
CA GLU A 225 1.81 1.95 -16.89
C GLU A 225 3.03 1.65 -16.02
N ILE A 226 3.24 2.49 -15.02
CA ILE A 226 4.24 2.29 -13.96
C ILE A 226 3.47 1.88 -12.70
N VAL A 227 3.80 0.74 -12.11
CA VAL A 227 3.10 0.22 -10.92
C VAL A 227 4.08 0.05 -9.77
N ILE A 228 3.69 0.51 -8.57
CA ILE A 228 4.38 0.19 -7.31
C ILE A 228 3.53 -0.81 -6.53
N ASP A 229 4.02 -2.04 -6.37
CA ASP A 229 3.38 -3.10 -5.59
C ASP A 229 4.44 -4.09 -5.08
N LEU A 230 4.45 -4.33 -3.78
CA LEU A 230 5.37 -5.28 -3.12
C LEU A 230 5.12 -6.74 -3.50
N ASN A 231 3.95 -7.08 -4.04
CA ASN A 231 3.64 -8.43 -4.49
C ASN A 231 3.93 -8.60 -5.99
N PRO A 232 5.07 -9.20 -6.40
CA PRO A 232 5.39 -9.38 -7.81
C PRO A 232 4.41 -10.30 -8.54
N LEU A 233 3.62 -11.10 -7.81
CA LEU A 233 2.66 -12.07 -8.35
C LEU A 233 1.23 -11.51 -8.44
N SER A 234 1.02 -10.25 -8.05
CA SER A 234 -0.27 -9.59 -8.18
C SER A 234 -0.56 -9.30 -9.66
N ARG A 235 -1.83 -9.07 -10.01
CA ARG A 235 -2.20 -8.82 -11.41
C ARG A 235 -1.58 -7.54 -11.96
N SER A 236 -1.47 -6.49 -11.14
CA SER A 236 -1.03 -5.17 -11.59
C SER A 236 0.44 -5.18 -12.06
N PRO A 237 1.43 -5.69 -11.29
CA PRO A 237 2.81 -5.78 -11.77
C PRO A 237 2.99 -6.70 -12.99
N GLN A 238 2.11 -7.68 -13.18
CA GLN A 238 2.21 -8.63 -14.30
C GLN A 238 1.84 -7.99 -15.64
N VAL A 239 1.00 -6.96 -15.63
CA VAL A 239 0.57 -6.23 -16.83
C VAL A 239 1.28 -4.89 -17.03
N ALA A 240 1.88 -4.33 -15.98
CA ALA A 240 2.62 -3.07 -16.06
C ALA A 240 3.81 -3.13 -17.02
N ASP A 241 4.09 -2.01 -17.68
CA ASP A 241 5.32 -1.79 -18.44
C ASP A 241 6.53 -1.72 -17.50
N VAL A 242 6.35 -1.01 -16.37
CA VAL A 242 7.38 -0.87 -15.33
C VAL A 242 6.85 -1.31 -13.96
N PRO A 243 7.03 -2.59 -13.59
CA PRO A 243 6.70 -3.08 -12.26
C PRO A 243 7.82 -2.77 -11.25
N ILE A 244 7.53 -1.89 -10.29
CA ILE A 244 8.40 -1.56 -9.16
C ILE A 244 7.96 -2.40 -7.95
N VAL A 245 8.78 -3.41 -7.62
CA VAL A 245 8.55 -4.30 -6.47
C VAL A 245 9.29 -3.76 -5.25
N ASP A 246 8.81 -2.63 -4.74
CA ASP A 246 9.35 -1.97 -3.55
C ASP A 246 8.23 -1.29 -2.72
N ASN A 247 8.56 -0.92 -1.48
CA ASN A 247 7.64 -0.20 -0.63
C ASN A 247 7.53 1.25 -1.10
N ILE A 248 6.31 1.77 -1.22
CA ILE A 248 6.04 3.12 -1.72
C ILE A 248 6.80 4.22 -0.96
N ILE A 249 7.05 4.03 0.34
CA ILE A 249 7.81 4.97 1.17
C ILE A 249 9.30 5.07 0.79
N ARG A 250 9.83 4.08 0.06
CA ARG A 250 11.19 4.06 -0.50
C ARG A 250 11.16 4.39 -1.99
N ALA A 251 10.27 3.74 -2.73
CA ALA A 251 10.16 3.86 -4.18
C ALA A 251 9.92 5.29 -4.65
N VAL A 252 8.97 6.03 -4.06
CA VAL A 252 8.64 7.40 -4.52
C VAL A 252 9.81 8.37 -4.28
N PRO A 253 10.46 8.39 -3.10
CA PRO A 253 11.72 9.11 -2.92
C PRO A 253 12.81 8.72 -3.91
N ASN A 254 13.08 7.43 -4.10
CA ASN A 254 14.13 6.97 -5.01
C ASN A 254 13.85 7.39 -6.47
N MET A 255 12.61 7.22 -6.94
CA MET A 255 12.17 7.72 -8.25
C MET A 255 12.41 9.22 -8.38
N THR A 256 12.15 9.99 -7.32
CA THR A 256 12.41 11.44 -7.30
C THR A 256 13.90 11.75 -7.40
N GLU A 257 14.75 10.97 -6.73
CA GLU A 257 16.21 11.09 -6.82
C GLU A 257 16.71 10.75 -8.22
N HIS A 258 16.24 9.66 -8.82
CA HIS A 258 16.54 9.27 -10.20
C HIS A 258 16.08 10.35 -11.19
N ALA A 259 14.87 10.87 -11.05
CA ALA A 259 14.35 11.94 -11.91
C ALA A 259 15.22 13.20 -11.84
N ARG A 260 15.65 13.60 -10.64
CA ARG A 260 16.57 14.74 -10.46
C ARG A 260 17.96 14.48 -11.03
N ALA A 261 18.47 13.25 -10.92
CA ALA A 261 19.75 12.87 -11.50
C ALA A 261 19.73 12.85 -13.03
N LEU A 262 18.58 12.52 -13.61
CA LEU A 262 18.34 12.41 -15.05
C LEU A 262 17.79 13.71 -15.68
N ALA A 263 17.52 14.75 -14.90
CA ALA A 263 16.86 15.97 -15.38
C ALA A 263 17.61 16.71 -16.51
N ASP A 264 18.94 16.55 -16.57
CA ASP A 264 19.80 17.15 -17.60
C ASP A 264 20.20 16.14 -18.71
N SER A 265 19.71 14.90 -18.65
CA SER A 265 19.96 13.88 -19.68
C SER A 265 19.25 14.23 -20.98
N ASP A 266 19.85 13.83 -22.10
CA ASP A 266 19.18 13.98 -23.40
C ASP A 266 18.17 12.85 -23.65
N GLU A 267 17.28 13.08 -24.61
CA GLU A 267 16.21 12.14 -24.98
C GLU A 267 16.76 10.74 -25.30
N ALA A 268 17.89 10.66 -26.01
CA ALA A 268 18.51 9.39 -26.37
C ALA A 268 19.06 8.62 -25.15
N GLU A 269 19.56 9.32 -24.13
CA GLU A 269 19.96 8.69 -22.87
C GLU A 269 18.75 8.14 -22.10
N LEU A 270 17.65 8.90 -22.02
CA LEU A 270 16.42 8.45 -21.37
C LEU A 270 15.79 7.26 -22.10
N GLU A 271 15.74 7.30 -23.43
CA GLU A 271 15.30 6.19 -24.28
C GLU A 271 16.14 4.94 -24.05
N ALA A 272 17.47 5.07 -23.97
CA ALA A 272 18.35 3.94 -23.71
C ALA A 272 18.09 3.28 -22.34
N ILE A 273 17.78 4.07 -21.31
CA ILE A 273 17.41 3.55 -19.98
C ILE A 273 16.14 2.70 -20.06
N ILE A 274 15.14 3.20 -20.80
CA ILE A 274 13.87 2.50 -21.02
C ILE A 274 14.08 1.21 -21.82
N GLU A 275 14.86 1.26 -22.90
CA GLU A 275 15.14 0.10 -23.75
C GLU A 275 15.95 -0.98 -23.04
N ASP A 276 16.85 -0.60 -22.13
CA ASP A 276 17.68 -1.53 -21.35
C ASP A 276 16.92 -2.18 -20.18
N PHE A 277 15.76 -1.64 -19.79
CA PHE A 277 14.94 -2.19 -18.71
C PHE A 277 14.19 -3.44 -19.18
N ASP A 278 14.33 -4.52 -18.43
CA ASP A 278 13.70 -5.82 -18.70
C ASP A 278 12.71 -6.13 -17.56
N ARG A 279 11.43 -5.89 -17.82
CA ARG A 279 10.35 -6.04 -16.82
C ARG A 279 10.21 -7.49 -16.36
N GLU A 280 10.36 -8.46 -17.26
CA GLU A 280 10.25 -9.87 -16.91
C GLU A 280 11.38 -10.27 -15.96
N ARG A 281 12.61 -9.82 -16.26
CA ARG A 281 13.76 -10.05 -15.38
C ARG A 281 13.62 -9.34 -14.03
N ALA A 282 13.02 -8.15 -13.99
CA ALA A 282 12.77 -7.45 -12.73
C ALA A 282 11.81 -8.23 -11.82
N LEU A 283 10.71 -8.75 -12.37
CA LEU A 283 9.76 -9.61 -11.65
C LEU A 283 10.41 -10.93 -11.21
N GLU A 284 11.15 -11.60 -12.10
CA GLU A 284 11.85 -12.85 -11.79
C GLU A 284 12.87 -12.68 -10.64
N ASN A 285 13.61 -11.57 -10.64
CA ASN A 285 14.57 -11.25 -9.58
C ASN A 285 13.87 -11.01 -8.23
N ALA A 286 12.75 -10.29 -8.21
CA ALA A 286 11.97 -10.10 -6.99
C ALA A 286 11.39 -11.42 -6.46
N GLU A 287 10.88 -12.28 -7.35
CA GLU A 287 10.42 -13.62 -6.98
C GLU A 287 11.56 -14.52 -6.49
N GLU A 288 12.75 -14.44 -7.09
CA GLU A 288 13.93 -15.19 -6.66
C GLU A 288 14.36 -14.74 -5.26
N ARG A 289 14.41 -13.43 -5.00
CA ARG A 289 14.69 -12.87 -3.67
C ARG A 289 13.75 -13.43 -2.60
N ILE A 290 12.44 -13.41 -2.86
CA ILE A 290 11.42 -13.96 -1.95
C ILE A 290 11.66 -15.46 -1.70
N ARG A 291 12.08 -16.23 -2.73
CA ARG A 291 12.28 -17.68 -2.64
C ARG A 291 13.60 -18.07 -1.97
N SER A 292 14.67 -17.32 -2.20
CA SER A 292 15.98 -17.63 -1.64
C SER A 292 16.07 -17.26 -0.16
N GLY A 293 15.40 -16.18 0.24
CA GLY A 293 15.46 -15.64 1.60
C GLY A 293 16.86 -15.17 1.98
N ASP A 294 17.71 -14.87 0.99
CA ASP A 294 18.98 -14.19 1.23
C ASP A 294 18.65 -12.78 1.69
N LEU A 295 18.66 -12.52 3.00
CA LEU A 295 18.40 -11.23 3.64
C LEU A 295 19.65 -10.76 4.38
#